data_AF-A0A838LDQ4-F1
#
_entry.id   AF-A0A838LDQ4-F1
#
_cell.length_a   1.000
_cell.length_b   1.000
_cell.length_c   1.000
_cell.angle_alpha   90.00
_cell.angle_beta   90.00
_cell.angle_gamma   90.00
#
_symmetry.space_group_name_H-M   'P 1'
#
loop_
_entity.id
_entity.type
_entity.pdbx_description
1 polymer ?
#
loop_
_entity_poly.entity_id
_entity_poly.type
_entity_poly.pdbx_seq_one_letter_code
_entity_poly.pdbx_strand_id
1 'polypeptide(L)'
;MNRVPFALLAAGAFAALTATINPAALAQSDPHQPYNDGSAAASVTVPPGQVAPGVDPGTSMANGGVQSSIQATQQQNAANQAQYQSDLAAYDQAMQAHGHAVAQQDVHYARQKRAYADAMEAWRMQDYACRHGSSRACNSPAPDPANYY
;
A
#
# COMPACT_ATOMS: atom_id res chain seq x y z
N MET A 1 14.34 -7.30 19.13
CA MET A 1 13.36 -7.15 20.24
C MET A 1 12.52 -5.90 19.96
N ASN A 2 11.23 -5.96 20.30
CA ASN A 2 10.13 -4.98 20.13
C ASN A 2 9.43 -5.01 18.74
N ARG A 3 8.20 -5.52 18.48
CA ARG A 3 6.84 -5.44 19.11
C ARG A 3 6.39 -3.95 19.20
N VAL A 4 5.25 -3.43 18.70
CA VAL A 4 3.92 -3.87 18.19
C VAL A 4 3.31 -2.65 17.36
N PRO A 5 2.00 -2.41 17.08
CA PRO A 5 1.20 -2.84 15.91
C PRO A 5 0.26 -1.77 15.23
N PHE A 6 -0.45 -2.23 14.19
CA PHE A 6 -1.87 -2.01 13.82
C PHE A 6 -2.58 -0.64 13.99
N ALA A 7 -3.12 -0.20 12.85
CA ALA A 7 -4.52 0.15 12.57
C ALA A 7 -5.19 1.29 13.36
N LEU A 8 -5.56 2.34 12.62
CA LEU A 8 -6.70 3.19 12.96
C LEU A 8 -7.62 3.29 11.74
N LEU A 9 -8.77 2.64 11.90
CA LEU A 9 -9.92 2.57 11.00
C LEU A 9 -10.75 3.86 11.09
N ALA A 10 -11.37 4.16 9.95
CA ALA A 10 -12.34 5.23 9.71
C ALA A 10 -13.50 5.31 10.71
N ALA A 11 -14.00 6.53 10.94
CA ALA A 11 -15.42 6.87 11.01
C ALA A 11 -15.60 8.38 11.28
N GLY A 12 -15.94 9.16 10.25
CA GLY A 12 -16.35 10.56 10.40
C GLY A 12 -17.80 10.71 10.01
N ALA A 13 -18.71 10.60 10.99
CA ALA A 13 -20.12 10.92 10.83
C ALA A 13 -20.31 12.43 10.86
N PHE A 14 -20.87 13.01 9.80
CA PHE A 14 -21.25 14.43 9.76
C PHE A 14 -22.70 14.58 10.25
N ALA A 15 -22.88 15.06 11.48
CA ALA A 15 -24.15 15.53 12.00
C ALA A 15 -24.37 16.99 11.59
N ALA A 16 -25.46 17.26 10.87
CA ALA A 16 -25.90 18.61 10.52
C ALA A 16 -26.60 19.26 11.73
N LEU A 17 -25.96 20.26 12.35
CA LEU A 17 -26.64 21.20 13.25
C LEU A 17 -26.99 22.47 12.47
N THR A 18 -28.29 22.72 12.28
CA THR A 18 -28.82 24.00 11.83
C THR A 18 -28.86 24.98 13.01
N ALA A 19 -27.88 25.88 13.09
CA ALA A 19 -27.91 27.03 13.98
C ALA A 19 -28.43 28.25 13.21
N THR A 20 -29.60 28.78 13.60
CA THR A 20 -30.09 30.08 13.15
C THR A 20 -29.24 31.18 13.78
N ILE A 21 -28.43 31.85 12.96
CA ILE A 21 -27.58 32.96 13.40
C ILE A 21 -28.23 34.28 12.98
N ASN A 22 -28.65 35.07 13.97
CA ASN A 22 -29.01 36.48 13.77
C ASN A 22 -27.74 37.24 13.35
N PRO A 23 -27.69 37.92 12.19
CA PRO A 23 -26.45 38.51 11.67
C PRO A 23 -25.99 39.78 12.43
N ALA A 24 -26.72 40.23 13.45
CA ALA A 24 -26.42 41.46 14.17
C ALA A 24 -25.53 41.29 15.42
N ALA A 25 -25.13 40.07 15.80
CA ALA A 25 -24.51 39.81 17.11
C ALA A 25 -23.08 39.24 17.09
N LEU A 26 -22.38 39.19 15.96
CA LEU A 26 -20.96 38.78 15.91
C LEU A 26 -20.12 39.74 15.07
N ALA A 27 -20.11 41.02 15.44
CA ALA A 27 -18.95 41.87 15.17
C ALA A 27 -17.86 41.52 16.19
N GLN A 28 -17.36 40.28 16.16
CA GLN A 28 -16.19 39.90 16.92
C GLN A 28 -14.99 40.35 16.08
N SER A 29 -14.43 41.50 16.43
CA SER A 29 -13.14 41.95 15.89
C SER A 29 -12.09 40.93 16.29
N ASP A 30 -11.65 40.12 15.33
CA ASP A 30 -10.54 39.19 15.49
C ASP A 30 -9.26 39.99 15.81
N PRO A 31 -8.63 39.81 16.99
CA PRO A 31 -7.41 40.51 17.37
C PRO A 31 -6.22 40.21 16.45
N HIS A 32 -6.31 39.18 15.61
CA HIS A 32 -5.30 38.80 14.62
C HIS A 32 -5.69 39.14 13.20
N GLN A 33 -6.77 39.90 12.98
CA GLN A 33 -7.11 40.39 11.65
C GLN A 33 -5.97 41.31 11.18
N PRO A 34 -5.30 41.02 10.04
CA PRO A 34 -4.28 41.90 9.51
C PRO A 34 -4.89 43.28 9.26
N TYR A 35 -4.19 44.31 9.72
CA TYR A 35 -4.62 45.70 9.59
C TYR A 35 -4.75 46.04 8.10
N ASN A 36 -5.98 46.19 7.62
CA ASN A 36 -6.23 46.76 6.30
C ASN A 36 -6.04 48.28 6.45
N ASP A 37 -4.85 48.77 6.12
CA ASP A 37 -4.47 50.19 6.11
C ASP A 37 -5.15 51.00 4.99
N GLY A 38 -6.16 50.41 4.33
CA GLY A 38 -6.82 51.00 3.18
C GLY A 38 -6.01 50.88 1.89
N SER A 39 -4.87 50.19 1.85
CA SER A 39 -4.11 50.00 0.60
C SER A 39 -4.78 49.03 -0.39
N ALA A 40 -5.67 48.15 0.08
CA ALA A 40 -6.60 47.41 -0.79
C ALA A 40 -7.69 48.32 -1.39
N ALA A 41 -7.94 49.46 -0.75
CA ALA A 41 -8.83 50.52 -1.20
C ALA A 41 -8.01 51.76 -1.56
N ALA A 42 -7.07 51.61 -2.52
CA ALA A 42 -6.86 52.72 -3.45
C ALA A 42 -8.20 52.95 -4.15
N SER A 43 -9.04 53.78 -3.53
CA SER A 43 -10.39 54.10 -3.94
C SER A 43 -10.30 54.91 -5.23
N VAL A 44 -10.14 54.20 -6.35
CA VAL A 44 -10.47 54.73 -7.66
C VAL A 44 -11.92 55.18 -7.58
N THR A 45 -12.13 56.49 -7.67
CA THR A 45 -13.48 57.07 -7.68
C THR A 45 -14.11 56.71 -9.01
N VAL A 46 -14.87 55.61 -9.05
CA VAL A 46 -15.66 55.20 -10.22
C VAL A 46 -17.03 55.87 -10.17
N PRO A 47 -17.57 56.33 -11.32
CA PRO A 47 -18.90 56.91 -11.38
C PRO A 47 -19.97 55.96 -10.81
N PRO A 48 -21.08 56.49 -10.26
CA PRO A 48 -22.18 55.67 -9.76
C PRO A 48 -22.67 54.69 -10.84
N GLY A 49 -22.65 53.39 -10.54
CA GLY A 49 -23.01 52.32 -11.47
C GLY A 49 -21.85 51.55 -12.09
N GLN A 50 -20.59 51.85 -11.73
CA GLN A 50 -19.42 51.08 -12.16
C GLN A 50 -18.65 50.49 -10.96
N VAL A 51 -18.16 49.26 -11.12
CA VAL A 51 -17.31 48.58 -10.11
C VAL A 51 -15.85 48.85 -10.46
N ALA A 52 -15.08 49.38 -9.51
CA ALA A 52 -13.64 49.58 -9.68
C ALA A 52 -12.96 48.21 -9.88
N PRO A 53 -12.09 48.04 -10.90
CA PRO A 53 -11.25 46.86 -10.99
C PRO A 53 -10.20 46.90 -9.88
N GLY A 54 -10.56 46.39 -8.70
CA GLY A 54 -9.66 46.25 -7.57
C GLY A 54 -8.87 44.96 -7.70
N VAL A 55 -7.61 45.04 -8.13
CA VAL A 55 -6.67 43.93 -7.97
C VAL A 55 -5.99 44.13 -6.63
N ASP A 56 -6.47 43.44 -5.59
CA ASP A 56 -5.85 43.50 -4.28
C ASP A 56 -4.48 42.77 -4.34
N PRO A 57 -3.36 43.45 -4.00
CA PRO A 57 -2.03 42.85 -4.09
C PRO A 57 -1.89 41.58 -3.24
N GLY A 58 -2.54 41.52 -2.08
CA GLY A 58 -2.57 40.35 -1.20
C GLY A 58 -3.25 39.14 -1.82
N THR A 59 -4.40 39.32 -2.49
CA THR A 59 -5.06 38.23 -3.23
C THR A 59 -4.28 37.79 -4.46
N SER A 60 -3.65 38.72 -5.19
CA SER A 60 -2.82 38.36 -6.35
C SER A 60 -1.59 37.52 -5.96
N MET A 61 -0.93 37.85 -4.83
CA MET A 61 0.17 37.05 -4.27
C MET A 61 -0.31 35.68 -3.76
N ALA A 62 -1.43 35.64 -3.04
CA ALA A 62 -2.01 34.39 -2.55
C ALA A 62 -2.38 33.44 -3.70
N ASN A 63 -3.01 33.96 -4.75
CA ASN A 63 -3.35 33.21 -5.95
C ASN A 63 -2.10 32.70 -6.68
N GLY A 64 -1.04 33.50 -6.75
CA GLY A 64 0.26 33.06 -7.30
C GLY A 64 0.90 31.92 -6.50
N GLY A 65 0.84 32.00 -5.16
CA GLY A 65 1.30 30.94 -4.27
C GLY A 65 0.52 29.63 -4.43
N VAL A 66 -0.81 29.71 -4.55
CA VAL A 66 -1.68 28.56 -4.82
C VAL A 66 -1.42 27.96 -6.20
N GLN A 67 -1.22 28.78 -7.24
CA GLN A 67 -0.93 28.28 -8.58
C GLN A 67 0.40 27.51 -8.61
N SER A 68 1.42 28.02 -7.92
CA SER A 68 2.72 27.36 -7.79
C SER A 68 2.62 26.02 -7.04
N SER A 69 1.84 25.97 -5.95
CA SER A 69 1.65 24.73 -5.20
C SER A 69 0.89 23.67 -6.00
N ILE A 70 -0.15 24.06 -6.75
CA ILE A 70 -0.88 23.18 -7.67
C ILE A 70 0.07 22.58 -8.71
N GLN A 71 0.92 23.40 -9.33
CA GLN A 71 1.89 22.93 -10.33
C GLN A 71 2.90 21.94 -9.73
N ALA A 72 3.43 22.24 -8.54
CA ALA A 72 4.35 21.35 -7.83
C ALA A 72 3.68 19.99 -7.48
N THR A 73 2.44 20.03 -6.99
CA THR A 73 1.66 18.82 -6.68
C THR A 73 1.34 18.01 -7.93
N GLN A 74 1.00 18.65 -9.06
CA GLN A 74 0.77 17.96 -10.33
C GLN A 74 2.01 17.21 -10.82
N GLN A 75 3.19 17.83 -10.74
CA GLN A 75 4.45 17.20 -11.11
C GLN A 75 4.78 16.01 -10.20
N GLN A 76 4.59 16.15 -8.88
CA GLN A 76 4.76 15.03 -7.95
C GLN A 76 3.77 13.89 -8.21
N ASN A 77 2.51 14.20 -8.51
CA ASN A 77 1.50 13.19 -8.80
C ASN A 77 1.84 12.41 -10.08
N ALA A 78 2.34 13.09 -11.12
CA ALA A 78 2.79 12.43 -12.34
C ALA A 78 3.98 11.50 -12.09
N ALA A 79 4.96 11.93 -11.30
CA ALA A 79 6.11 11.10 -10.92
C ALA A 79 5.67 9.88 -10.07
N ASN A 80 4.76 10.08 -9.11
CA ASN A 80 4.22 9.00 -8.28
C ASN A 80 3.43 7.99 -9.11
N GLN A 81 2.65 8.43 -10.10
CA GLN A 81 1.93 7.52 -11.00
C GLN A 81 2.88 6.68 -11.86
N ALA A 82 3.95 7.28 -12.38
CA ALA A 82 4.96 6.54 -13.15
C ALA A 82 5.68 5.51 -12.28
N GLN A 83 6.06 5.88 -11.05
CA GLN A 83 6.68 4.96 -10.10
C GLN A 83 5.73 3.80 -9.74
N TYR A 84 4.46 4.10 -9.47
CA TYR A 84 3.47 3.08 -9.13
C TYR A 84 3.32 2.02 -10.24
N GLN A 85 3.29 2.43 -11.51
CA GLN A 85 3.24 1.50 -12.63
C GLN A 85 4.49 0.62 -12.72
N SER A 86 5.67 1.19 -12.47
CA SER A 86 6.92 0.42 -12.39
C SER A 86 6.89 -0.59 -11.25
N ASP A 87 6.38 -0.19 -10.09
CA ASP A 87 6.29 -1.05 -8.91
C ASP A 87 5.32 -2.22 -9.15
N LEU A 88 4.20 -1.99 -9.85
CA LEU A 88 3.28 -3.05 -10.25
C LEU A 88 3.95 -4.06 -11.18
N ALA A 89 4.70 -3.59 -12.19
CA ALA A 89 5.41 -4.50 -13.08
C ALA A 89 6.48 -5.33 -12.35
N ALA A 90 7.22 -4.72 -11.42
CA ALA A 90 8.19 -5.40 -10.59
C ALA A 90 7.51 -6.42 -9.65
N TYR A 91 6.37 -6.05 -9.07
CA TYR A 91 5.56 -6.93 -8.23
C TYR A 91 5.06 -8.15 -9.01
N ASP A 92 4.50 -7.95 -10.20
CA ASP A 92 4.02 -9.03 -11.05
C ASP A 92 5.14 -10.01 -11.41
N GLN A 93 6.31 -9.50 -11.78
CA GLN A 93 7.50 -10.32 -12.05
C GLN A 93 7.94 -11.12 -10.81
N ALA A 94 7.97 -10.49 -9.65
CA ALA A 94 8.31 -11.15 -8.39
C ALA A 94 7.31 -12.25 -8.04
N MET A 95 6.01 -12.01 -8.24
CA MET A 95 4.95 -12.99 -8.01
C MET A 95 5.04 -14.18 -8.97
N GLN A 96 5.33 -13.94 -10.25
CA GLN A 96 5.56 -15.01 -11.22
C GLN A 96 6.78 -15.86 -10.84
N ALA A 97 7.91 -15.23 -10.52
CA ALA A 97 9.12 -15.91 -10.08
C ALA A 97 8.88 -16.74 -8.81
N HIS A 98 8.15 -16.18 -7.85
CA HIS A 98 7.76 -16.90 -6.63
C HIS A 98 6.87 -18.11 -6.95
N GLY A 99 5.86 -17.95 -7.81
CA GLY A 99 4.99 -19.04 -8.25
C GLY A 99 5.78 -20.18 -8.90
N HIS A 100 6.75 -19.87 -9.75
CA HIS A 100 7.64 -20.88 -10.35
C HIS A 100 8.49 -21.60 -9.29
N ALA A 101 9.05 -20.88 -8.32
CA ALA A 101 9.85 -21.49 -7.25
C ALA A 101 9.02 -22.44 -6.38
N VAL A 102 7.79 -22.05 -6.01
CA VAL A 102 6.86 -22.90 -5.25
C VAL A 102 6.50 -24.14 -6.06
N ALA A 103 6.16 -24.00 -7.34
CA ALA A 103 5.82 -25.14 -8.20
C ALA A 103 6.98 -26.14 -8.32
N GLN A 104 8.23 -25.67 -8.41
CA GLN A 104 9.40 -26.54 -8.41
C GLN A 104 9.57 -27.27 -7.07
N GLN A 105 9.40 -26.56 -5.94
CA GLN A 105 9.45 -27.16 -4.62
C GLN A 105 8.37 -28.22 -4.42
N ASP A 106 7.14 -27.97 -4.89
CA ASP A 106 6.04 -28.92 -4.80
C ASP A 106 6.34 -30.21 -5.58
N VAL A 107 6.93 -30.10 -6.77
CA VAL A 107 7.35 -31.25 -7.57
C VAL A 107 8.45 -32.04 -6.84
N HIS A 108 9.44 -31.37 -6.28
CA HIS A 108 10.51 -32.02 -5.51
C HIS A 108 9.95 -32.74 -4.28
N TYR A 109 9.07 -32.08 -3.52
CA TYR A 109 8.43 -32.68 -2.35
C TYR A 109 7.53 -33.86 -2.72
N ALA A 110 6.80 -33.78 -3.83
CA ALA A 110 5.98 -34.89 -4.33
C ALA A 110 6.84 -36.10 -4.71
N ARG A 111 8.00 -35.89 -5.34
CA ARG A 111 8.97 -36.96 -5.65
C ARG A 111 9.55 -37.57 -4.38
N GLN A 112 9.93 -36.76 -3.39
CA GLN A 112 10.45 -37.26 -2.11
C GLN A 112 9.42 -38.15 -1.39
N LYS A 113 8.14 -37.75 -1.38
CA LYS A 113 7.07 -38.56 -0.79
C LYS A 113 6.90 -39.92 -1.48
N ARG A 114 6.99 -39.96 -2.82
CA ARG A 114 6.94 -41.22 -3.59
C ARG A 114 8.16 -42.10 -3.31
N ALA A 115 9.35 -41.53 -3.38
CA ALA A 115 10.59 -42.22 -3.08
C ALA A 115 10.60 -42.84 -1.67
N TYR A 116 10.07 -42.12 -0.68
CA TYR A 116 9.85 -42.65 0.66
C TYR A 116 8.84 -43.81 0.69
N ALA A 117 7.72 -43.68 -0.02
CA ALA A 117 6.71 -44.74 -0.09
C ALA A 117 7.27 -46.03 -0.75
N ASP A 118 8.03 -45.89 -1.82
CA ASP A 118 8.65 -46.99 -2.55
C ASP A 118 9.72 -47.70 -1.69
N ALA A 119 10.53 -46.93 -0.95
CA ALA A 119 11.47 -47.47 0.03
C ALA A 119 10.76 -48.26 1.15
N MET A 120 9.64 -47.75 1.65
CA MET A 120 8.83 -48.45 2.65
C MET A 120 8.20 -49.74 2.10
N GLU A 121 7.81 -49.76 0.83
CA GLU A 121 7.32 -50.99 0.18
C GLU A 121 8.43 -52.03 0.04
N ALA A 122 9.60 -51.62 -0.44
CA ALA A 122 10.76 -52.51 -0.54
C ALA A 122 11.17 -53.07 0.83
N TRP A 123 11.08 -52.25 1.88
CA TRP A 123 11.36 -52.69 3.24
C TRP A 123 10.35 -53.75 3.71
N ARG A 124 9.06 -53.57 3.43
CA ARG A 124 8.04 -54.59 3.76
C ARG A 124 8.30 -55.91 3.04
N MET A 125 8.73 -55.86 1.77
CA MET A 125 9.12 -57.07 1.04
C MET A 125 10.36 -57.74 1.62
N GLN A 126 11.36 -56.96 2.06
CA GLN A 126 12.55 -57.46 2.72
C GLN A 126 12.22 -58.11 4.07
N ASP A 127 11.38 -57.49 4.89
CA ASP A 127 10.91 -58.03 6.18
C ASP A 127 10.12 -59.33 5.97
N TYR A 128 9.21 -59.35 4.99
CA TYR A 128 8.47 -60.56 4.62
C TYR A 128 9.41 -61.71 4.22
N ALA A 129 10.38 -61.45 3.33
CA ALA A 129 11.35 -62.45 2.89
C ALA A 129 12.25 -62.94 4.04
N CYS A 130 12.66 -62.03 4.94
CA CYS A 130 13.43 -62.39 6.12
C CYS A 130 12.65 -63.35 7.03
N ARG A 131 11.38 -63.02 7.32
CA ARG A 131 10.50 -63.89 8.13
C ARG A 131 10.23 -65.25 7.50
N HIS A 132 10.36 -65.37 6.18
CA HIS A 132 10.22 -66.63 5.44
C HIS A 132 11.56 -67.35 5.21
N GLY A 133 12.60 -67.00 5.96
CA GLY A 133 13.85 -67.74 6.00
C GLY A 133 14.95 -67.26 5.03
N SER A 134 14.75 -66.13 4.36
CA SER A 134 15.81 -65.52 3.54
C SER A 134 16.83 -64.80 4.42
N SER A 135 17.92 -65.49 4.76
CA SER A 135 19.05 -64.91 5.51
C SER A 135 19.67 -63.70 4.80
N ARG A 136 19.69 -63.71 3.45
CA ARG A 136 20.13 -62.57 2.65
C ARG A 136 19.25 -61.34 2.89
N ALA A 137 17.92 -61.50 2.93
CA ALA A 137 17.01 -60.39 3.17
C ALA A 137 17.16 -59.85 4.61
N CYS A 138 17.33 -60.73 5.60
CA CYS A 138 17.54 -60.34 7.00
C CYS A 138 18.82 -59.52 7.22
N ASN A 139 19.90 -59.85 6.48
CA ASN A 139 21.20 -59.20 6.62
C ASN A 139 21.38 -58.00 5.67
N SER A 140 20.38 -57.71 4.84
CA SER A 140 20.44 -56.57 3.92
C SER A 140 20.10 -55.27 4.65
N PRO A 141 20.72 -54.13 4.29
CA PRO A 141 20.38 -52.85 4.89
C PRO A 141 18.95 -52.42 4.53
N ALA A 142 18.38 -51.54 5.34
CA ALA A 142 17.10 -50.92 5.03
C ALA A 142 17.20 -50.12 3.71
N PRO A 143 16.17 -50.15 2.85
CA PRO A 143 16.14 -49.34 1.63
C PRO A 143 16.22 -47.85 1.96
N ASP A 144 17.15 -47.16 1.30
CA ASP A 144 17.29 -45.71 1.42
C ASP A 144 16.36 -44.99 0.43
N PRO A 145 15.42 -44.13 0.88
CA PRO A 145 14.59 -43.31 0.01
C PRO A 145 15.37 -42.50 -1.04
N ALA A 146 16.62 -42.11 -0.76
CA ALA A 146 17.44 -41.38 -1.73
C ALA A 146 17.73 -42.19 -3.01
N ASN A 147 17.65 -43.53 -2.95
CA ASN A 147 17.84 -44.40 -4.12
C ASN A 147 16.60 -44.50 -5.03
N TYR A 148 15.47 -43.92 -4.62
CA TYR A 148 14.19 -43.95 -5.36
C TYR A 148 13.83 -42.58 -5.97
N TYR A 149 14.76 -41.62 -5.95
CA TYR A 149 14.54 -40.22 -6.33
C TYR A 149 15.06 -39.85 -7.72
#